data_AF-X0W9G2-F1
#
_entry.id   AF-X0W9G2-F1
#
_cell.length_a   1.000
_cell.length_b   1.000
_cell.length_c   1.000
_cell.angle_alpha   90.00
_cell.angle_beta   90.00
_cell.angle_gamma   90.00
#
_symmetry.space_group_name_H-M   'P 1'
#
loop_
_entity.id
_entity.type
_entity.pdbx_description
1 polymer ?
#
loop_
_entity_poly.entity_id
_entity_poly.type
_entity_poly.pdbx_seq_one_letter_code
_entity_poly.pdbx_strand_id
1 'polypeptide(L)'
;SWADKAGLKQQDRIVGAGSGLITKDIERVAAASLLEELATTDEGEITVQLRRINKEGELEDKQLQLNTTTKPAYADYAQAVVSFMPRGQTKSNKARAVMFIILLMVAVTVVRCIARFYQQYLAEKVVQVAVAKLREDVFAHVMEMPMGFFSSRGTSDTVSRVLGDTAGTGKGVKVLLGKALREPLKALGTLACAMIISYKLTLIFLCCAPATIGLGVLLGRKIRKATKRSLMSSALMLGRVQEAIGALSVVKVYNRQEHE
;
A
#
# COMPACT_ATOMS: atom_id res chain seq x y z
N SER A 1 -8.13 -28.81 -26.69
CA SER A 1 -7.12 -28.33 -25.71
C SER A 1 -6.02 -27.57 -26.44
N TRP A 2 -5.29 -26.66 -25.78
CA TRP A 2 -4.06 -26.06 -26.37
C TRP A 2 -3.05 -27.15 -26.77
N ALA A 3 -3.08 -28.29 -26.07
CA ALA A 3 -2.33 -29.50 -26.41
C ALA A 3 -2.71 -30.12 -27.76
N ASP A 4 -4.01 -30.23 -28.08
CA ASP A 4 -4.46 -30.81 -29.36
C ASP A 4 -4.13 -29.90 -30.54
N LYS A 5 -4.22 -28.58 -30.35
CA LYS A 5 -3.81 -27.58 -31.37
C LYS A 5 -2.31 -27.59 -31.63
N ALA A 6 -1.51 -27.98 -30.64
CA ALA A 6 -0.08 -28.21 -30.76
C ALA A 6 0.27 -29.62 -31.24
N GLY A 7 -0.70 -30.47 -31.62
CA GLY A 7 -0.44 -31.82 -32.16
C GLY A 7 0.04 -32.85 -31.12
N LEU A 8 -0.09 -32.55 -29.83
CA LEU A 8 0.32 -33.41 -28.73
C LEU A 8 -0.73 -34.50 -28.48
N LYS A 9 -0.31 -35.77 -28.50
CA LYS A 9 -1.14 -36.92 -28.12
C LYS A 9 -0.86 -37.30 -26.66
N GLN A 10 -1.83 -37.91 -26.00
CA GLN A 10 -1.74 -38.35 -24.59
C GLN A 10 -0.55 -39.29 -24.30
N GLN A 11 -0.04 -39.96 -25.33
CA GLN A 11 1.07 -40.91 -25.28
C GLN A 11 2.45 -40.28 -25.55
N ASP A 12 2.52 -38.99 -25.89
CA ASP A 12 3.78 -38.31 -26.19
C ASP A 12 4.54 -38.00 -24.89
N ARG A 13 5.84 -38.31 -24.85
CA ARG A 13 6.72 -37.99 -23.71
C ARG A 13 7.60 -36.80 -24.08
N ILE A 14 7.56 -35.73 -23.28
CA ILE A 14 8.42 -34.56 -23.44
C ILE A 14 9.80 -34.91 -22.87
N VAL A 15 10.83 -34.80 -23.70
CA VAL A 15 12.20 -35.23 -23.38
C VAL A 15 13.19 -34.06 -23.31
N GLY A 16 12.77 -32.86 -23.74
CA GLY A 16 13.56 -31.64 -23.63
C GLY A 16 12.84 -30.42 -24.22
N ALA A 17 13.33 -29.23 -23.91
CA ALA A 17 12.96 -27.97 -24.56
C ALA A 17 14.23 -27.19 -24.85
N GLY A 18 14.32 -26.48 -25.97
CA GLY A 18 15.46 -25.65 -26.33
C GLY A 18 16.74 -26.43 -26.71
N SER A 19 17.90 -25.93 -26.25
CA SER A 19 19.23 -26.46 -26.59
C SER A 19 19.82 -27.38 -25.50
N GLY A 20 19.12 -27.50 -24.36
CA GLY A 20 19.52 -28.28 -23.20
C GLY A 20 18.92 -29.69 -23.13
N LEU A 21 19.82 -30.68 -23.29
CA LEU A 21 19.79 -32.07 -22.78
C LEU A 21 18.74 -33.04 -23.35
N ILE A 22 19.22 -33.81 -24.33
CA ILE A 22 18.80 -35.19 -24.59
C ILE A 22 19.17 -36.01 -23.35
N THR A 23 18.23 -36.23 -22.42
CA THR A 23 18.39 -37.28 -21.42
C THR A 23 18.39 -38.61 -22.16
N LYS A 24 19.47 -39.39 -22.02
CA LYS A 24 19.59 -40.75 -22.58
C LYS A 24 18.54 -41.72 -21.99
N ASP A 25 18.01 -41.41 -20.82
CA ASP A 25 16.99 -42.18 -20.13
C ASP A 25 15.57 -41.68 -20.39
N ILE A 26 14.64 -42.64 -20.41
CA ILE A 26 13.18 -42.48 -20.62
C ILE A 26 12.50 -41.76 -19.42
N GLU A 27 13.27 -41.12 -18.55
CA GLU A 27 12.77 -40.42 -17.37
C GLU A 27 12.15 -39.07 -17.77
N ARG A 28 10.96 -38.80 -17.22
CA ARG A 28 10.25 -37.54 -17.44
C ARG A 28 11.12 -36.39 -16.96
N VAL A 29 11.47 -35.48 -17.87
CA VAL A 29 12.07 -34.19 -17.51
C VAL A 29 11.14 -33.47 -16.54
N ALA A 30 11.70 -32.99 -15.42
CA ALA A 30 10.93 -32.29 -14.41
C ALA A 30 10.27 -31.05 -15.04
N ALA A 31 8.98 -30.83 -14.78
CA ALA A 31 8.25 -29.66 -15.31
C ALA A 31 8.95 -28.32 -15.00
N ALA A 32 9.76 -28.27 -13.95
CA ALA A 32 10.54 -27.10 -13.57
C ALA A 32 11.67 -26.75 -14.54
N SER A 33 12.38 -27.72 -15.13
CA SER A 33 13.44 -27.43 -16.11
C SER A 33 12.86 -26.99 -17.45
N LEU A 34 11.68 -27.51 -17.82
CA LEU A 34 10.92 -27.00 -18.97
C LEU A 34 10.45 -25.56 -18.73
N LEU A 35 9.96 -25.26 -17.52
CA LEU A 35 9.59 -23.89 -17.14
C LEU A 35 10.81 -22.94 -17.09
N GLU A 36 11.99 -23.45 -16.76
CA GLU A 36 13.25 -22.71 -16.76
C GLU A 36 13.68 -22.33 -18.16
N GLU A 37 13.72 -23.29 -19.09
CA GLU A 37 14.06 -23.03 -20.50
C GLU A 37 13.01 -22.10 -21.17
N LEU A 38 11.73 -22.28 -20.83
CA LEU A 38 10.64 -21.36 -21.23
C LEU A 38 10.81 -19.95 -20.67
N ALA A 39 11.42 -19.80 -19.49
CA ALA A 39 11.63 -18.50 -18.85
C ALA A 39 12.93 -17.82 -19.30
N THR A 40 13.93 -18.56 -19.79
CA THR A 40 15.23 -18.02 -20.25
C THR A 40 15.31 -17.80 -21.76
N THR A 41 14.41 -18.39 -22.56
CA THR A 41 14.43 -18.19 -24.02
C THR A 41 13.82 -16.83 -24.37
N ASP A 42 14.63 -15.96 -24.97
CA ASP A 42 14.23 -14.59 -25.35
C ASP A 42 13.38 -14.53 -26.64
N GLU A 43 13.44 -15.58 -27.47
CA GLU A 43 12.74 -15.64 -28.75
C GLU A 43 11.41 -16.38 -28.61
N GLY A 44 10.35 -15.84 -29.21
CA GLY A 44 8.99 -16.36 -29.18
C GLY A 44 8.78 -17.72 -29.85
N GLU A 45 9.82 -18.51 -30.04
CA GLU A 45 9.80 -19.86 -30.60
C GLU A 45 10.62 -20.80 -29.73
N ILE A 46 9.96 -21.77 -29.10
CA ILE A 46 10.62 -22.74 -28.23
C ILE A 46 10.46 -24.12 -28.84
N THR A 47 11.58 -24.70 -29.29
CA THR A 47 11.57 -26.05 -29.86
C THR A 47 11.50 -27.06 -28.73
N VAL A 48 10.36 -27.71 -28.56
CA VAL A 48 10.16 -28.81 -27.60
C VAL A 48 10.42 -30.13 -28.30
N GLN A 49 11.31 -30.95 -27.74
CA GLN A 49 11.60 -32.28 -28.25
C GLN A 49 10.69 -33.31 -27.56
N LEU A 50 9.94 -34.06 -28.36
CA LEU A 50 8.96 -35.07 -27.96
C LEU A 50 9.44 -36.42 -28.48
N ARG A 51 9.36 -37.47 -27.67
CA ARG A 51 9.58 -38.85 -28.13
C ARG A 51 8.24 -39.57 -28.17
N ARG A 52 7.87 -40.06 -29.36
CA ARG A 52 6.62 -40.76 -29.66
C ARG A 52 6.94 -42.21 -30.01
N ILE A 53 6.29 -43.16 -29.35
CA ILE A 53 6.35 -44.57 -29.75
C ILE A 53 5.46 -44.74 -31.00
N ASN A 54 6.05 -45.19 -32.10
CA ASN A 54 5.33 -45.44 -33.35
C ASN A 54 4.54 -46.76 -33.27
N LYS A 55 3.65 -47.02 -34.23
CA LYS A 55 2.80 -48.24 -34.23
C LYS A 55 3.58 -49.56 -34.32
N GLU A 56 4.87 -49.50 -34.68
CA GLU A 56 5.82 -50.62 -34.78
C GLU A 56 6.73 -50.77 -33.54
N GLY A 57 6.53 -49.95 -32.50
CA GLY A 57 7.31 -50.04 -31.25
C GLY A 57 8.64 -49.27 -31.26
N GLU A 58 8.97 -48.59 -32.36
CA GLU A 58 10.17 -47.74 -32.45
C GLU A 58 9.93 -46.32 -31.91
N LEU A 59 10.97 -45.74 -31.31
CA LEU A 59 10.95 -44.40 -30.70
C LEU A 59 11.25 -43.34 -31.77
N GLU A 60 10.25 -42.55 -32.18
CA GLU A 60 10.43 -41.37 -33.04
C GLU A 60 10.65 -40.12 -32.20
N ASP A 61 11.76 -39.42 -32.44
CA ASP A 61 12.01 -38.09 -31.91
C ASP A 61 11.38 -37.03 -32.83
N LYS A 62 10.41 -36.26 -32.32
CA LYS A 62 9.74 -35.15 -33.00
C LYS A 62 10.00 -33.83 -32.30
N GLN A 63 10.40 -32.83 -33.07
CA GLN A 63 10.58 -31.47 -32.60
C GLN A 63 9.32 -30.66 -32.89
N LEU A 64 8.82 -29.93 -31.89
CA LEU A 64 7.60 -29.14 -32.00
C LEU A 64 7.88 -27.72 -31.52
N GLN A 65 7.72 -26.75 -32.42
CA GLN A 65 7.96 -25.35 -32.12
C GLN A 65 6.73 -24.76 -31.44
N LEU A 66 6.86 -24.38 -30.18
CA LEU A 66 5.83 -23.67 -29.43
C LEU A 66 6.05 -22.17 -29.59
N ASN A 67 5.09 -21.49 -30.21
CA ASN A 67 5.10 -20.04 -30.30
C ASN A 67 4.65 -19.44 -28.96
N THR A 68 5.56 -18.80 -28.23
CA THR A 68 5.32 -18.25 -26.89
C THR A 68 5.11 -16.73 -26.93
N THR A 69 4.21 -16.23 -26.08
CA THR A 69 3.89 -14.80 -25.99
C THR A 69 5.10 -13.97 -25.55
N THR A 70 5.25 -12.80 -26.17
CA THR A 70 6.35 -11.83 -26.02
C THR A 70 6.67 -11.50 -24.56
N LYS A 71 7.97 -11.51 -24.23
CA LYS A 71 8.54 -11.21 -22.92
C LYS A 71 8.01 -9.86 -22.38
N PRO A 72 7.32 -9.83 -21.23
CA PRO A 72 6.80 -8.57 -20.69
C PRO A 72 7.94 -7.71 -20.11
N ALA A 73 7.82 -6.39 -20.17
CA ALA A 73 8.87 -5.44 -19.77
C ALA A 73 9.38 -5.58 -18.31
N TYR A 74 8.63 -6.26 -17.44
CA TYR A 74 9.04 -6.56 -16.07
C TYR A 74 9.91 -7.82 -15.93
N ALA A 75 10.01 -8.63 -16.99
CA ALA A 75 10.68 -9.93 -16.97
C ALA A 75 12.19 -9.79 -16.70
N ASP A 76 12.85 -8.76 -17.24
CA ASP A 76 14.29 -8.54 -17.02
C ASP A 76 14.60 -8.18 -15.56
N TYR A 77 13.79 -7.30 -14.96
CA TYR A 77 13.92 -6.94 -13.54
C TYR A 77 13.57 -8.12 -12.62
N ALA A 78 12.55 -8.90 -12.99
CA ALA A 78 12.19 -10.11 -12.26
C ALA A 78 13.29 -11.19 -12.38
N GLN A 79 13.87 -11.39 -13.57
CA GLN A 79 14.98 -12.30 -13.81
C GLN A 79 16.24 -11.87 -13.04
N ALA A 80 16.56 -10.58 -12.96
CA ALA A 80 17.68 -10.08 -12.17
C ALA A 80 17.53 -10.45 -10.69
N VAL A 81 16.33 -10.28 -10.12
CA VAL A 81 16.05 -10.63 -8.71
C VAL A 81 16.01 -12.16 -8.52
N VAL A 82 15.46 -12.91 -9.48
CA VAL A 82 15.38 -14.39 -9.43
C VAL A 82 16.73 -15.06 -9.69
N SER A 83 17.65 -14.39 -10.40
CA SER A 83 18.99 -14.92 -10.68
C SER A 83 19.87 -15.05 -9.44
N PHE A 84 19.61 -14.25 -8.40
CA PHE A 84 20.25 -14.38 -7.09
C PHE A 84 19.74 -15.59 -6.27
N MET A 85 18.73 -16.32 -6.74
CA MET A 85 18.17 -17.49 -6.04
C MET A 85 19.00 -18.76 -6.34
N PRO A 86 19.32 -19.61 -5.34
CA PRO A 86 19.98 -20.89 -5.58
C PRO A 86 19.03 -21.84 -6.36
N ARG A 87 19.33 -22.08 -7.63
CA ARG A 87 18.44 -22.76 -8.60
C ARG A 87 18.38 -24.29 -8.49
N GLY A 88 19.20 -24.91 -7.62
CA GLY A 88 19.27 -26.37 -7.53
C GLY A 88 18.05 -27.01 -6.85
N GLN A 89 17.35 -27.92 -7.54
CA GLN A 89 16.18 -28.70 -7.06
C GLN A 89 16.52 -29.79 -6.02
N THR A 90 17.15 -29.44 -4.90
CA THR A 90 17.34 -30.36 -3.75
C THR A 90 16.50 -29.86 -2.57
N LYS A 91 15.91 -30.75 -1.75
CA LYS A 91 15.08 -30.37 -0.58
C LYS A 91 15.75 -29.31 0.33
N SER A 92 17.08 -29.39 0.49
CA SER A 92 17.89 -28.41 1.23
C SER A 92 17.96 -27.02 0.57
N ASN A 93 18.00 -26.96 -0.77
CA ASN A 93 18.04 -25.71 -1.51
C ASN A 93 16.69 -24.99 -1.56
N LYS A 94 15.55 -25.73 -1.53
CA LYS A 94 14.23 -25.11 -1.38
C LYS A 94 14.11 -24.36 -0.05
N ALA A 95 14.60 -24.95 1.04
CA ALA A 95 14.63 -24.30 2.35
C ALA A 95 15.52 -23.05 2.35
N ARG A 96 16.69 -23.10 1.70
CA ARG A 96 17.59 -21.94 1.54
C ARG A 96 16.97 -20.83 0.68
N ALA A 97 16.28 -21.17 -0.41
CA ALA A 97 15.59 -20.21 -1.27
C ALA A 97 14.45 -19.50 -0.51
N VAL A 98 13.65 -20.25 0.25
CA VAL A 98 12.60 -19.67 1.11
C VAL A 98 13.20 -18.79 2.20
N MET A 99 14.26 -19.24 2.87
CA MET A 99 14.97 -18.44 3.88
C MET A 99 15.52 -17.14 3.27
N PHE A 100 16.06 -17.18 2.06
CA PHE A 100 16.54 -16.00 1.35
C PHE A 100 15.40 -15.03 1.00
N ILE A 101 14.26 -15.52 0.48
CA ILE A 101 13.08 -14.68 0.22
C ILE A 101 12.60 -14.01 1.51
N ILE A 102 12.53 -14.77 2.62
CA ILE A 102 12.12 -14.23 3.92
C ILE A 102 13.10 -13.15 4.37
N LEU A 103 14.41 -13.41 4.31
CA LEU A 103 15.44 -12.43 4.68
C LEU A 103 15.35 -11.16 3.82
N LEU A 104 15.15 -11.32 2.50
CA LEU A 104 14.98 -10.21 1.57
C LEU A 104 13.72 -9.40 1.90
N MET A 105 12.59 -10.05 2.18
CA MET A 105 11.36 -9.37 2.61
C MET A 105 11.57 -8.61 3.91
N VAL A 106 12.28 -9.20 4.89
CA VAL A 106 12.62 -8.53 6.14
C VAL A 106 13.49 -7.31 5.86
N ALA A 107 14.55 -7.44 5.07
CA ALA A 107 15.44 -6.34 4.70
C ALA A 107 14.68 -5.19 4.01
N VAL A 108 13.86 -5.50 3.01
CA VAL A 108 13.02 -4.51 2.31
C VAL A 108 12.03 -3.85 3.27
N THR A 109 11.50 -4.59 4.24
CA THR A 109 10.58 -4.06 5.25
C THR A 109 11.29 -3.11 6.21
N VAL A 110 12.49 -3.46 6.66
CA VAL A 110 13.33 -2.61 7.51
C VAL A 110 13.68 -1.30 6.78
N VAL A 111 14.16 -1.39 5.53
CA VAL A 111 14.46 -0.20 4.71
C VAL A 111 13.20 0.65 4.50
N ARG A 112 12.06 0.03 4.19
CA ARG A 112 10.78 0.74 4.07
C ARG A 112 10.38 1.43 5.38
N CYS A 113 10.63 0.80 6.53
CA CYS A 113 10.32 1.35 7.83
C CYS A 113 11.18 2.58 8.14
N ILE A 114 12.49 2.47 7.91
CA ILE A 114 13.46 3.56 8.09
C ILE A 114 13.10 4.74 7.17
N ALA A 115 12.89 4.49 5.88
CA ALA A 115 12.49 5.52 4.93
C ALA A 115 11.17 6.21 5.34
N ARG A 116 10.19 5.42 5.81
CA ARG A 116 8.91 5.95 6.31
C ARG A 116 9.11 6.81 7.56
N PHE A 117 9.97 6.40 8.48
CA PHE A 117 10.30 7.15 9.68
C PHE A 117 10.93 8.50 9.34
N TYR A 118 11.97 8.52 8.51
CA TYR A 118 12.60 9.77 8.07
C TYR A 118 11.61 10.68 7.36
N GLN A 119 10.80 10.14 6.44
CA GLN A 119 9.78 10.92 5.76
C GLN A 119 8.78 11.56 6.75
N GLN A 120 8.31 10.80 7.74
CA GLN A 120 7.39 11.32 8.75
C GLN A 120 8.05 12.34 9.67
N TYR A 121 9.29 12.10 10.08
CA TYR A 121 10.06 12.99 10.94
C TYR A 121 10.34 14.33 10.26
N LEU A 122 10.82 14.33 9.00
CA LEU A 122 11.08 15.55 8.24
C LEU A 122 9.80 16.35 8.05
N ALA A 123 8.70 15.69 7.66
CA ALA A 123 7.42 16.35 7.49
C ALA A 123 6.92 16.98 8.80
N GLU A 124 7.06 16.27 9.94
CA GLU A 124 6.69 16.82 11.25
C GLU A 124 7.55 18.01 11.63
N LYS A 125 8.87 17.90 11.43
CA LYS A 125 9.82 18.96 11.75
C LYS A 125 9.49 20.25 11.00
N VAL A 126 9.20 20.16 9.70
CA VAL A 126 8.82 21.32 8.88
C VAL A 126 7.55 21.98 9.40
N VAL A 127 6.52 21.18 9.72
CA VAL A 127 5.26 21.70 10.28
C VAL A 127 5.51 22.40 11.61
N GLN A 128 6.25 21.76 12.53
CA GLN A 128 6.48 22.32 13.87
C GLN A 128 7.25 23.64 13.80
N VAL A 129 8.27 23.73 12.94
CA VAL A 129 9.02 24.99 12.72
C VAL A 129 8.12 26.07 12.11
N ALA A 130 7.28 25.72 11.13
CA ALA A 130 6.34 26.67 10.54
C ALA A 130 5.31 27.19 11.56
N VAL A 131 4.79 26.31 12.42
CA VAL A 131 3.85 26.68 13.50
C VAL A 131 4.53 27.54 14.57
N ALA A 132 5.78 27.24 14.91
CA ALA A 132 6.54 28.04 15.86
C ALA A 132 6.73 29.47 15.36
N LYS A 133 7.15 29.64 14.10
CA LYS A 133 7.26 30.96 13.46
C LYS A 133 5.92 31.69 13.41
N LEU A 134 4.85 31.01 13.00
CA LEU A 134 3.51 31.60 12.99
C LEU A 134 3.09 32.10 14.38
N ARG A 135 3.42 31.34 15.44
CA ARG A 135 3.11 31.75 16.82
C ARG A 135 3.92 32.96 17.26
N GLU A 136 5.19 33.04 16.85
CA GLU A 136 6.05 34.19 17.10
C GLU A 136 5.50 35.46 16.43
N ASP A 137 5.15 35.37 15.13
CA ASP A 137 4.58 36.50 14.37
C ASP A 137 3.25 36.97 14.98
N VAL A 138 2.37 36.03 15.33
CA VAL A 138 1.08 36.35 15.96
C VAL A 138 1.29 36.97 17.34
N PHE A 139 2.24 36.48 18.14
CA PHE A 139 2.53 37.03 19.46
C PHE A 139 3.08 38.45 19.38
N ALA A 140 4.02 38.70 18.46
CA ALA A 140 4.56 40.04 18.21
C ALA A 140 3.43 41.02 17.82
N HIS A 141 2.54 40.60 16.92
CA HIS A 141 1.41 41.43 16.49
C HIS A 141 0.42 41.71 17.63
N VAL A 142 0.16 40.74 18.51
CA VAL A 142 -0.71 40.93 19.69
C VAL A 142 -0.11 41.94 20.66
N MET A 143 1.23 41.98 20.83
CA MET A 143 1.89 42.92 21.72
C MET A 143 1.83 44.38 21.24
N GLU A 144 1.67 44.60 19.93
CA GLU A 144 1.53 45.93 19.35
C GLU A 144 0.07 46.42 19.30
N MET A 145 -0.91 45.60 19.69
CA MET A 145 -2.32 45.98 19.63
C MET A 145 -2.70 47.01 20.72
N PRO A 146 -3.59 47.97 20.39
CA PRO A 146 -4.06 48.95 21.36
C PRO A 146 -4.88 48.30 22.48
N MET A 147 -4.74 48.82 23.71
CA MET A 147 -5.44 48.31 24.91
C MET A 147 -6.97 48.25 24.76
N GLY A 148 -7.56 49.10 23.92
CA GLY A 148 -9.00 49.08 23.60
C GLY A 148 -9.47 47.74 23.01
N PHE A 149 -8.62 47.03 22.27
CA PHE A 149 -8.92 45.71 21.72
C PHE A 149 -9.17 44.67 22.83
N PHE A 150 -8.30 44.66 23.85
CA PHE A 150 -8.39 43.71 24.96
C PHE A 150 -9.55 44.01 25.90
N SER A 151 -9.93 45.28 26.07
CA SER A 151 -11.09 45.65 26.91
C SER A 151 -12.42 45.14 26.35
N SER A 152 -12.54 45.04 25.02
CA SER A 152 -13.79 44.64 24.35
C SER A 152 -13.92 43.13 24.13
N ARG A 153 -12.81 42.40 23.94
CA ARG A 153 -12.81 40.97 23.61
C ARG A 153 -12.29 40.04 24.71
N GLY A 154 -11.69 40.59 25.76
CA GLY A 154 -11.11 39.82 26.84
C GLY A 154 -9.76 39.20 26.45
N THR A 155 -8.82 39.20 27.40
CA THR A 155 -7.48 38.63 27.22
C THR A 155 -7.50 37.12 26.96
N SER A 156 -8.47 36.41 27.55
CA SER A 156 -8.67 34.97 27.41
C SER A 156 -8.98 34.52 25.97
N ASP A 157 -9.76 35.31 25.21
CA ASP A 157 -10.07 35.01 23.80
C ASP A 157 -8.81 35.12 22.94
N THR A 158 -8.03 36.18 23.16
CA THR A 158 -6.79 36.39 22.42
C THR A 158 -5.81 35.25 22.67
N VAL A 159 -5.59 34.87 23.93
CA VAL A 159 -4.72 33.72 24.29
C VAL A 159 -5.22 32.42 23.67
N SER A 160 -6.55 32.17 23.69
CA SER A 160 -7.16 30.98 23.07
C SER A 160 -6.88 30.92 21.57
N ARG A 161 -6.92 32.05 20.85
CA ARG A 161 -6.64 32.10 19.41
C ARG A 161 -5.15 31.93 19.12
N VAL A 162 -4.27 32.56 19.91
CA VAL A 162 -2.82 32.38 19.76
C VAL A 162 -2.39 30.93 20.01
N LEU A 163 -2.96 30.22 20.99
CA LEU A 163 -2.58 28.83 21.27
C LEU A 163 -3.38 27.83 20.42
N GLY A 164 -4.70 27.98 20.40
CA GLY A 164 -5.66 27.05 19.80
C GLY A 164 -5.68 27.14 18.27
N ASP A 165 -5.86 28.33 17.70
CA ASP A 165 -6.00 28.48 16.25
C ASP A 165 -4.66 28.23 15.55
N THR A 166 -3.52 28.64 16.13
CA THR A 166 -2.20 28.34 15.56
C THR A 166 -1.89 26.85 15.58
N ALA A 167 -2.24 26.14 16.66
CA ALA A 167 -2.09 24.69 16.75
C ALA A 167 -3.03 23.94 15.80
N GLY A 168 -4.27 24.42 15.65
CA GLY A 168 -5.25 23.90 14.69
C GLY A 168 -4.78 24.07 13.24
N THR A 169 -4.26 25.24 12.91
CA THR A 169 -3.70 25.57 11.59
C THR A 169 -2.49 24.68 11.28
N GLY A 170 -1.60 24.49 12.26
CA GLY A 170 -0.47 23.57 12.14
C GLY A 170 -0.87 22.14 11.79
N LYS A 171 -1.91 21.61 12.44
CA LYS A 171 -2.47 20.29 12.10
C LYS A 171 -3.03 20.26 10.68
N GLY A 172 -3.71 21.32 10.24
CA GLY A 172 -4.21 21.44 8.86
C GLY A 172 -3.09 21.40 7.83
N VAL A 173 -2.05 22.22 8.05
CA VAL A 173 -0.84 22.29 7.21
C VAL A 173 -0.16 20.91 7.14
N LYS A 174 -0.03 20.20 8.27
CA LYS A 174 0.50 18.82 8.31
C LYS A 174 -0.30 17.84 7.45
N VAL A 175 -1.62 17.89 7.52
CA VAL A 175 -2.48 17.00 6.74
C VAL A 175 -2.33 17.30 5.25
N LEU A 176 -2.28 18.58 4.87
CA LEU A 176 -2.12 19.02 3.49
C LEU A 176 -0.77 18.59 2.90
N LEU A 177 0.34 18.96 3.56
CA LEU A 177 1.70 18.62 3.10
C LEU A 177 1.97 17.11 3.15
N GLY A 178 1.50 16.43 4.19
CA GLY A 178 1.88 15.05 4.46
C GLY A 178 0.98 14.02 3.81
N LYS A 179 -0.34 14.10 4.02
CA LYS A 179 -1.29 13.06 3.59
C LYS A 179 -1.96 13.41 2.27
N ALA A 180 -2.48 14.62 2.15
CA ALA A 180 -3.29 15.02 1.00
C ALA A 180 -2.53 15.00 -0.32
N LEU A 181 -1.22 15.30 -0.32
CA LEU A 181 -0.36 15.19 -1.51
C LEU A 181 0.17 13.77 -1.72
N ARG A 182 0.57 13.09 -0.64
CA ARG A 182 1.24 11.79 -0.71
C ARG A 182 0.32 10.66 -1.16
N GLU A 183 -0.90 10.61 -0.63
CA GLU A 183 -1.86 9.55 -0.94
C GLU A 183 -2.23 9.49 -2.42
N PRO A 184 -2.61 10.59 -3.09
CA PRO A 184 -2.89 10.57 -4.52
C PRO A 184 -1.64 10.30 -5.35
N LEU A 185 -0.47 10.85 -4.98
CA LEU A 185 0.77 10.57 -5.71
C LEU A 185 1.15 9.08 -5.64
N LYS A 186 1.00 8.46 -4.46
CA LYS A 186 1.17 7.01 -4.30
C LYS A 186 0.15 6.24 -5.14
N ALA A 187 -1.13 6.62 -5.10
CA ALA A 187 -2.18 5.97 -5.85
C ALA A 187 -1.91 6.01 -7.37
N LEU A 188 -1.53 7.19 -7.89
CA LEU A 188 -1.15 7.38 -9.29
C LEU A 188 0.08 6.54 -9.66
N GLY A 189 1.12 6.54 -8.83
CA GLY A 189 2.31 5.72 -9.07
C GLY A 189 1.99 4.22 -9.09
N THR A 190 1.16 3.74 -8.17
CA THR A 190 0.74 2.33 -8.16
C THR A 190 -0.14 1.98 -9.37
N LEU A 191 -1.01 2.89 -9.79
CA LEU A 191 -1.87 2.70 -10.96
C LEU A 191 -1.05 2.66 -12.25
N ALA A 192 -0.09 3.58 -12.40
CA ALA A 192 0.84 3.60 -13.53
C ALA A 192 1.65 2.30 -13.61
N CYS A 193 2.23 1.84 -12.51
CA CYS A 193 2.91 0.55 -12.45
C CYS A 193 1.99 -0.62 -12.83
N ALA A 194 0.75 -0.62 -12.33
CA ALA A 194 -0.19 -1.69 -12.63
C ALA A 194 -0.60 -1.70 -14.12
N MET A 195 -0.73 -0.52 -14.76
CA MET A 195 -1.00 -0.42 -16.20
C MET A 195 0.16 -0.94 -17.06
N ILE A 196 1.41 -0.70 -16.63
CA ILE A 196 2.61 -1.24 -17.30
C ILE A 196 2.64 -2.78 -17.23
N ILE A 197 2.21 -3.38 -16.11
CA ILE A 197 2.18 -4.84 -15.95
C ILE A 197 1.08 -5.47 -16.82
N SER A 198 -0.16 -4.99 -16.70
CA SER A 198 -1.28 -5.49 -17.50
C SER A 198 -2.41 -4.47 -17.59
N TYR A 199 -2.51 -3.82 -18.75
CA TYR A 199 -3.55 -2.84 -19.03
C TYR A 199 -4.97 -3.45 -19.01
N LYS A 200 -5.12 -4.72 -19.41
CA LYS A 200 -6.43 -5.41 -19.45
C LYS A 200 -7.00 -5.66 -18.05
N LEU A 201 -6.19 -6.18 -17.14
CA LEU A 201 -6.62 -6.46 -15.76
C LEU A 201 -6.87 -5.17 -14.98
N THR A 202 -6.05 -4.14 -15.19
CA THR A 202 -6.24 -2.83 -14.54
C THR A 202 -7.51 -2.14 -15.00
N LEU A 203 -7.89 -2.20 -16.28
CA LEU A 203 -9.15 -1.63 -16.78
C LEU A 203 -10.38 -2.27 -16.13
N ILE A 204 -10.39 -3.59 -15.95
CA ILE A 204 -11.48 -4.30 -15.26
C ILE A 204 -11.58 -3.79 -13.81
N PHE A 205 -10.44 -3.71 -13.10
CA PHE A 205 -10.40 -3.17 -11.74
C PHE A 205 -10.87 -1.72 -11.66
N LEU A 206 -10.48 -0.89 -12.63
CA LEU A 206 -10.85 0.53 -12.68
C LEU A 206 -12.36 0.70 -12.90
N CYS A 207 -13.01 -0.22 -13.61
CA CYS A 207 -14.46 -0.24 -13.77
C CYS A 207 -15.20 -0.61 -12.47
N CYS A 208 -14.60 -1.47 -11.63
CA CYS A 208 -15.13 -1.78 -10.30
C CYS A 208 -14.86 -0.68 -9.27
N ALA A 209 -13.77 0.08 -9.40
CA ALA A 209 -13.36 1.14 -8.48
C ALA A 209 -14.47 2.18 -8.15
N PRO A 210 -15.24 2.74 -9.11
CA PRO A 210 -16.29 3.71 -8.80
C PRO A 210 -17.41 3.12 -7.94
N ALA A 211 -17.74 1.83 -8.11
CA ALA A 211 -18.73 1.17 -7.25
C ALA A 211 -18.24 1.08 -5.80
N THR A 212 -16.97 0.73 -5.60
CA THR A 212 -16.35 0.68 -4.26
C THR A 212 -16.26 2.07 -3.63
N ILE A 213 -15.86 3.09 -4.40
CA ILE A 213 -15.81 4.48 -3.93
C ILE A 213 -17.20 4.98 -3.57
N GLY A 214 -18.21 4.70 -4.40
CA GLY A 214 -19.61 5.07 -4.15
C GLY A 214 -20.14 4.50 -2.83
N LEU A 215 -19.93 3.20 -2.60
CA LEU A 215 -20.31 2.55 -1.33
C LEU A 215 -19.55 3.14 -0.15
N GLY A 216 -18.25 3.40 -0.31
CA GLY A 216 -17.41 4.05 0.69
C GLY A 216 -17.89 5.44 1.08
N VAL A 217 -18.33 6.25 0.11
CA VAL A 217 -18.89 7.59 0.35
C VAL A 217 -20.20 7.52 1.11
N LEU A 218 -21.09 6.57 0.78
CA LEU A 218 -22.36 6.38 1.49
C LEU A 218 -22.12 6.00 2.97
N LEU A 219 -21.21 5.05 3.21
CA LEU A 219 -20.80 4.66 4.56
C LEU A 219 -20.14 5.81 5.30
N GLY A 220 -19.22 6.53 4.65
CA GLY A 220 -18.53 7.69 5.21
C GLY A 220 -19.50 8.80 5.64
N ARG A 221 -20.52 9.08 4.82
CA ARG A 221 -21.60 10.03 5.18
C ARG A 221 -22.39 9.57 6.41
N LYS A 222 -22.70 8.28 6.52
CA LYS A 222 -23.40 7.70 7.68
C LYS A 222 -22.56 7.81 8.96
N ILE A 223 -21.27 7.48 8.87
CA ILE A 223 -20.31 7.62 9.98
C ILE A 223 -20.22 9.09 10.40
N ARG A 224 -20.02 10.02 9.47
CA ARG A 224 -19.91 11.45 9.78
C ARG A 224 -21.16 11.98 10.50
N LYS A 225 -22.35 11.53 10.09
CA LYS A 225 -23.62 11.88 10.75
C LYS A 225 -23.69 11.31 12.17
N ALA A 226 -23.26 10.07 12.38
CA ALA A 226 -23.20 9.44 13.70
C ALA A 226 -22.20 10.14 14.63
N THR A 227 -20.99 10.45 14.15
CA THR A 227 -19.98 11.21 14.90
C THR A 227 -20.51 12.58 15.31
N LYS A 228 -21.18 13.31 14.40
CA LYS A 228 -21.79 14.62 14.73
C LYS A 228 -22.83 14.50 15.85
N ARG A 229 -23.68 13.47 15.81
CA ARG A 229 -24.68 13.21 16.87
C ARG A 229 -24.03 12.86 18.20
N SER A 230 -22.99 12.03 18.19
CA SER A 230 -22.22 11.69 19.39
C SER A 230 -21.60 12.93 20.02
N LEU A 231 -20.97 13.79 19.22
CA LEU A 231 -20.36 15.04 19.70
C LEU A 231 -21.39 16.00 20.31
N MET A 232 -22.57 16.14 19.69
CA MET A 232 -23.67 16.93 20.25
C MET A 232 -24.19 16.38 21.57
N SER A 233 -24.32 15.05 21.68
CA SER A 233 -24.76 14.41 22.92
C SER A 233 -23.74 14.61 24.05
N SER A 234 -22.45 14.53 23.76
CA SER A 234 -21.39 14.83 24.73
C SER A 234 -21.44 16.29 25.17
N ALA A 235 -21.67 17.23 24.26
CA ALA A 235 -21.81 18.65 24.60
C ALA A 235 -23.01 18.93 25.51
N LEU A 236 -24.17 18.30 25.23
CA LEU A 236 -25.36 18.38 26.07
C LEU A 236 -25.12 17.83 27.48
N MET A 237 -24.47 16.66 27.59
CA MET A 237 -24.12 16.08 28.89
C MET A 237 -23.21 17.01 29.68
N LEU A 238 -22.19 17.57 29.04
CA LEU A 238 -21.26 18.50 29.69
C LEU A 238 -21.98 19.76 30.19
N GLY A 239 -22.93 20.29 29.40
CA GLY A 239 -23.77 21.41 29.82
C GLY A 239 -24.60 21.11 31.06
N ARG A 240 -25.22 19.93 31.14
CA ARG A 240 -25.99 19.51 32.34
C ARG A 240 -25.12 19.35 33.58
N VAL A 241 -23.90 18.82 33.43
CA VAL A 241 -22.93 18.74 34.53
C VAL A 241 -22.57 20.14 35.01
N GLN A 242 -22.37 21.08 34.09
CA GLN A 242 -22.03 22.46 34.42
C GLN A 242 -23.17 23.19 35.16
N GLU A 243 -24.42 22.99 34.75
CA GLU A 243 -25.62 23.46 35.47
C GLU A 243 -25.71 22.86 36.87
N ALA A 244 -25.50 21.55 37.02
CA ALA A 244 -25.58 20.86 38.31
C ALA A 244 -24.51 21.36 39.29
N ILE A 245 -23.28 21.56 38.82
CA ILE A 245 -22.19 22.14 39.64
C ILE A 245 -22.54 23.58 40.03
N GLY A 246 -23.08 24.38 39.10
CA GLY A 246 -23.55 25.74 39.37
C GLY A 246 -24.62 25.76 40.47
N ALA A 247 -25.66 24.94 40.35
CA ALA A 247 -26.73 24.83 41.35
C ALA A 247 -26.19 24.37 42.72
N LEU A 248 -25.26 23.41 42.76
CA LEU A 248 -24.64 22.95 44.00
C LEU A 248 -23.88 24.07 44.73
N SER A 249 -23.18 24.92 43.98
CA SER A 249 -22.45 26.06 44.56
C SER A 249 -23.40 27.08 45.21
N VAL A 250 -24.56 27.35 44.58
CA VAL A 250 -25.60 28.24 45.13
C VAL A 250 -26.18 27.67 46.42
N VAL A 251 -26.55 26.39 46.44
CA VAL A 251 -27.13 25.74 47.63
C VAL A 251 -26.16 25.77 48.83
N LYS A 252 -24.87 25.52 48.59
CA LYS A 252 -23.85 25.57 49.66
C LYS A 252 -23.62 26.98 50.20
N VAL A 253 -23.74 28.01 49.37
CA VAL A 253 -23.63 29.42 49.81
C VAL A 253 -24.86 29.81 50.63
N TYR A 254 -26.06 29.44 50.19
CA TYR A 254 -27.31 29.77 50.90
C TYR A 254 -27.40 29.11 52.28
N ASN A 255 -26.99 27.83 52.40
CA ASN A 255 -26.98 27.11 53.67
C ASN A 255 -25.95 27.68 54.68
N ARG A 256 -24.95 28.44 54.20
CA ARG A 256 -24.04 29.19 55.07
C ARG A 256 -24.61 30.52 55.56
N GLN A 257 -25.56 31.12 54.85
CA GLN A 257 -26.23 32.36 55.29
C GLN A 257 -27.25 32.11 56.42
N GLU A 258 -27.77 30.90 56.55
CA GLU A 258 -28.68 30.51 57.65
C GLU A 258 -27.97 30.31 59.01
N HIS A 259 -26.64 30.31 59.01
CA HIS A 259 -25.81 30.11 60.22
C HIS A 259 -25.19 31.42 60.75
N GLU A 260 -25.52 32.58 60.16
CA GLU A 260 -25.28 33.93 60.71
C GLU A 260 -26.58 34.50 61.28
#